data_AF-A0A2G6NAG5-F1
#
_entry.id   AF-A0A2G6NAG5-F1
#
_cell.length_a   1.000
_cell.length_b   1.000
_cell.length_c   1.000
_cell.angle_alpha   90.00
_cell.angle_beta   90.00
_cell.angle_gamma   90.00
#
_symmetry.space_group_name_H-M   'P 1'
#
loop_
_entity.id
_entity.type
_entity.pdbx_description
1 polymer ?
#
loop_
_entity_poly.entity_id
_entity_poly.type
_entity_poly.pdbx_seq_one_letter_code
_entity_poly.pdbx_strand_id
1 'polypeptide(L)' 'MEIFRNRYRREAVEVVCPLCKHSQIVYFPEEEMPRCPQCNKKMIVKEVLTEGKY' A
#
# COMPACT_ATOMS: atom_id res chain seq x y z
N MET A 1 -5.30 15.56 -7.73
CA MET A 1 -4.87 14.35 -7.01
C MET A 1 -5.65 14.32 -5.69
N GLU A 2 -6.89 13.83 -5.72
CA GLU A 2 -7.88 13.99 -4.63
C GLU A 2 -7.98 12.74 -3.73
N ILE A 3 -6.83 12.22 -3.30
CA ILE A 3 -6.76 10.97 -2.51
C ILE A 3 -7.09 11.19 -1.02
N PHE A 4 -7.27 12.44 -0.58
CA PHE A 4 -7.42 12.80 0.85
C PHE A 4 -8.86 13.03 1.32
N ARG A 5 -9.88 12.81 0.47
CA ARG A 5 -11.24 13.30 0.75
C ARG A 5 -12.15 12.32 1.50
N ASN A 6 -11.73 11.08 1.77
CA ASN A 6 -12.56 10.09 2.43
C ASN A 6 -11.80 9.27 3.49
N ARG A 7 -11.93 9.66 4.76
CA ARG A 7 -11.24 9.04 5.91
C ARG A 7 -11.79 7.64 6.28
N TYR A 8 -12.80 7.16 5.56
CA TYR A 8 -13.57 5.94 5.87
C TYR A 8 -13.47 4.84 4.81
N ARG A 9 -12.89 5.11 3.65
CA ARG A 9 -12.67 4.08 2.62
C ARG A 9 -11.24 3.59 2.71
N ARG A 10 -11.09 2.36 3.18
CA ARG A 10 -9.82 1.65 3.13
C ARG A 10 -9.59 1.16 1.70
N GLU A 11 -8.66 1.79 0.99
CA GLU A 11 -8.27 1.38 -0.36
C GLU A 11 -7.17 0.33 -0.26
N ALA A 12 -7.31 -0.78 -0.97
CA ALA A 12 -6.26 -1.78 -1.07
C ALA A 12 -5.14 -1.22 -1.95
N VAL A 13 -3.90 -1.31 -1.48
CA VAL A 13 -2.72 -0.80 -2.15
C VAL A 13 -1.65 -1.87 -2.11
N GLU A 14 -1.07 -2.20 -3.26
CA GLU A 14 0.11 -3.04 -3.32
C GLU A 14 1.33 -2.18 -2.98
N VAL A 15 2.07 -2.57 -1.94
CA VAL A 15 3.36 -1.99 -1.57
C VAL A 15 4.46 -2.99 -1.89
N VAL A 16 5.65 -2.48 -2.24
CA VAL A 16 6.81 -3.27 -2.63
C VAL A 16 8.06 -2.84 -1.87
N CYS A 17 8.91 -3.81 -1.52
CA CYS A 17 10.23 -3.52 -1.00
C CYS A 17 11.13 -3.01 -2.13
N PRO A 18 11.75 -1.83 -2.00
CA PRO A 18 12.65 -1.31 -3.03
C PRO A 18 13.92 -2.18 -3.22
N LEU A 19 14.29 -2.99 -2.21
CA LEU A 19 15.48 -3.85 -2.22
C LEU A 19 15.22 -5.25 -2.77
N CYS A 20 14.43 -6.06 -2.07
CA CYS A 20 14.20 -7.46 -2.45
C CYS A 20 12.99 -7.69 -3.36
N LYS A 21 12.26 -6.62 -3.71
CA LYS A 21 11.04 -6.66 -4.55
C LYS A 21 9.89 -7.50 -3.98
N HIS A 22 9.96 -7.91 -2.71
CA HIS A 22 8.81 -8.48 -2.00
C HIS A 22 7.64 -7.51 -1.99
N SER A 23 6.47 -7.93 -2.47
CA SER A 23 5.25 -7.13 -2.42
C SER A 23 4.23 -7.69 -1.44
N GLN A 24 3.40 -6.81 -0.88
CA GLN A 24 2.28 -7.16 -0.02
C GLN A 24 1.15 -6.16 -0.25
N ILE A 25 -0.08 -6.58 0.05
CA ILE A 25 -1.27 -5.72 -0.05
C ILE A 25 -1.56 -5.16 1.33
N VAL A 26 -1.77 -3.84 1.40
CA VAL A 26 -2.17 -3.12 2.61
C VAL A 26 -3.36 -2.20 2.34
N TYR A 27 -4.04 -1.79 3.40
CA TYR A 27 -5.26 -1.00 3.30
C TYR A 27 -5.04 0.43 3.79
N PHE A 28 -4.95 1.38 2.88
CA PHE A 28 -4.75 2.80 3.21
C PHE A 28 -6.08 3.49 3.55
N PRO A 29 -6.13 4.42 4.53
CA PRO A 29 -4.99 4.92 5.30
C PRO A 29 -4.63 4.00 6.49
N GLU A 30 -3.39 3.52 6.54
CA GLU A 30 -2.80 2.96 7.77
C GLU A 30 -2.12 4.06 8.59
N GLU A 31 -1.97 3.83 9.90
CA GLU A 31 -1.23 4.74 10.80
C GLU A 31 0.27 4.81 10.42
N GLU A 32 0.86 3.69 9.96
CA GLU A 32 2.26 3.60 9.56
C GLU A 32 2.47 2.70 8.32
N MET A 33 3.41 3.08 7.45
CA MET A 33 3.80 2.26 6.29
C MET A 33 4.50 0.97 6.75
N PRO A 34 4.11 -0.21 6.25
CA PRO A 34 4.72 -1.47 6.64
C PRO A 34 6.20 -1.54 6.27
N ARG A 35 6.93 -2.35 7.04
CA ARG A 35 8.31 -2.71 6.75
C ARG A 35 8.37 -4.07 6.06
N CYS A 36 9.31 -4.20 5.13
CA CYS A 36 9.58 -5.45 4.46
C CYS A 36 10.00 -6.53 5.48
N PRO A 37 9.37 -7.71 5.49
CA PRO A 37 9.69 -8.78 6.44
C PRO A 37 11.12 -9.33 6.29
N GLN A 38 11.71 -9.22 5.10
CA GLN A 38 13.09 -9.66 4.83
C GLN A 38 14.16 -8.59 5.09
N CYS A 39 13.97 -7.37 4.59
CA CYS A 39 14.98 -6.31 4.66
C CYS A 39 14.77 -5.30 5.80
N ASN A 40 13.64 -5.37 6.51
CA ASN A 40 13.22 -4.41 7.55
C ASN A 40 13.23 -2.92 7.12
N LYS A 41 13.14 -2.65 5.80
CA LYS A 41 13.02 -1.31 5.23
C LYS A 41 11.57 -0.93 4.99
N LYS A 42 11.24 0.36 5.10
CA LYS A 42 9.92 0.89 4.74
C LYS A 42 9.61 0.53 3.28
N MET A 43 8.44 -0.05 3.06
CA MET A 43 7.95 -0.38 1.73
C MET A 43 7.45 0.89 1.03
N ILE A 44 7.34 0.83 -0.31
CA ILE A 44 6.84 1.92 -1.14
C ILE A 44 5.58 1.47 -1.87
N VAL A 45 4.65 2.38 -2.11
CA VAL A 45 3.44 2.11 -2.90
C VAL A 45 3.84 1.80 -4.34
N LYS A 46 3.42 0.65 -4.84
CA LYS A 46 3.60 0.23 -6.23
C LYS A 46 2.34 0.57 -7.04
N GLU A 47 1.17 0.19 -6.54
CA GLU A 47 -0.10 0.39 -7.24
C GLU A 47 -1.27 0.44 -6.25
N VAL A 48 -2.27 1.27 -6.54
CA VAL A 48 -3.56 1.26 -5.82
C VAL A 48 -4.46 0.23 -6.50
N LEU A 49 -4.87 -0.80 -5.77
CA LEU A 49 -5.76 -1.84 -6.26
C LEU A 49 -7.19 -1.30 -6.23
N THR A 50 -7.68 -0.87 -7.39
CA THR A 50 -9.09 -0.54 -7.56
C THR A 50 -9.88 -1.81 -7.79
N GLU A 51 -10.92 -2.06 -7.00
CA GLU A 51 -11.85 -3.16 -7.21
C GLU A 51 -12.46 -3.03 -8.62
N GLY A 52 -12.15 -3.97 -9.51
CA GLY A 52 -12.70 -3.99 -10.86
C GLY A 52 -14.20 -4.21 -10.79
N LYS A 53 -14.98 -3.16 -11.06
CA LYS A 53 -16.40 -3.32 -11.38
C LYS A 53 -16.51 -4.04 -12.72
N TYR A 54 -16.87 -5.32 -12.68
CA TYR A 54 -17.44 -6.02 -13.83
C TYR A 54 -18.82 -5.47 -14.15
#